data_AF-A0AAP9JHX3-F1
#
_entry.id   AF-A0AAP9JHX3-F1
#
_cell.length_a   1.000
_cell.length_b   1.000
_cell.length_c   1.000
_cell.angle_alpha   90.00
_cell.angle_beta   90.00
_cell.angle_gamma   90.00
#
_symmetry.space_group_name_H-M   'P 1'
#
loop_
_entity.id
_entity.type
_entity.pdbx_description
1 polymer ?
#
loop_
_entity_poly.entity_id
_entity_poly.type
_entity_poly.pdbx_seq_one_letter_code
_entity_poly.pdbx_strand_id
1 'polypeptide(L)'
;MSENPTMVRLWFMDWHGRVLSHDPIKDYFSPAPFQPGIYPGLSALVPSPLKLPCDVTLEKRVSMPRLLPELEMRETPQGFVCLVNKKHNTYLISAPVPAQGSVLTNSTNLGEWEQLLIIQEDFMRGLSTLMVPNAATLIDTQNDQALSPLQLRPGFVGESNGKRLPLKKNTPAIEELGRLPAGHKAEITFHEDGKEQPLIIRVQRPG
;
A
#
# COMPACT_ATOMS: atom_id res chain seq x y z
N MET A 1 -16.07 30.39 11.29
CA MET A 1 -16.33 28.97 11.59
C MET A 1 -15.18 28.19 10.97
N SER A 2 -14.29 27.63 11.78
CA SER A 2 -13.25 26.71 11.27
C SER A 2 -13.94 25.39 10.95
N GLU A 3 -14.09 25.07 9.67
CA GLU A 3 -14.50 23.73 9.25
C GLU A 3 -13.50 22.73 9.81
N ASN A 4 -14.00 21.75 10.56
CA ASN A 4 -13.17 20.63 10.97
C ASN A 4 -12.73 19.90 9.70
N PRO A 5 -11.42 19.66 9.51
CA PRO A 5 -10.95 18.95 8.33
C PRO A 5 -11.59 17.55 8.28
N THR A 6 -12.08 17.16 7.11
CA THR A 6 -12.53 15.78 6.89
C THR A 6 -11.32 14.86 7.05
N MET A 7 -11.46 13.78 7.81
CA MET A 7 -10.38 12.80 8.00
C MET A 7 -10.56 11.65 7.02
N VAL A 8 -9.47 11.20 6.41
CA VAL A 8 -9.43 10.02 5.55
C VAL A 8 -8.59 8.92 6.20
N ARG A 9 -9.04 7.67 6.04
CA ARG A 9 -8.33 6.48 6.50
C ARG A 9 -7.38 5.98 5.43
N LEU A 10 -6.12 5.80 5.81
CA LEU A 10 -5.05 5.30 4.96
C LEU A 10 -4.39 4.07 5.62
N TRP A 11 -3.71 3.30 4.79
CA TRP A 11 -2.80 2.23 5.21
C TRP A 11 -1.46 2.43 4.53
N PHE A 12 -0.46 1.66 4.95
CA PHE A 12 0.89 1.76 4.42
C PHE A 12 1.40 0.39 3.99
N MET A 13 2.00 0.35 2.81
CA MET A 13 2.79 -0.79 2.34
C MET A 13 4.27 -0.43 2.43
N ASP A 14 5.10 -1.35 2.91
CA ASP A 14 6.55 -1.19 3.00
C ASP A 14 7.25 -1.60 1.70
N TRP A 15 8.56 -1.31 1.62
CA TRP A 15 9.40 -1.66 0.48
C TRP A 15 9.33 -3.14 0.08
N HIS A 16 9.03 -4.04 1.03
CA HIS A 16 9.01 -5.49 0.82
C HIS A 16 7.64 -6.00 0.34
N GLY A 17 6.66 -5.12 0.12
CA GLY A 17 5.29 -5.50 -0.25
C GLY A 17 4.45 -5.98 0.94
N ARG A 18 4.89 -5.72 2.17
CA ARG A 18 4.13 -6.02 3.39
C ARG A 18 3.34 -4.79 3.80
N VAL A 19 2.24 -4.98 4.50
CA VAL A 19 1.46 -3.89 5.08
C VAL A 19 1.91 -3.62 6.51
N LEU A 20 1.98 -2.33 6.88
CA LEU A 20 2.17 -1.93 8.27
C LEU A 20 0.92 -2.28 9.07
N SER A 21 1.09 -3.11 10.10
CA SER A 21 0.04 -3.65 10.96
C SER A 21 0.39 -3.46 12.44
N HIS A 22 -0.49 -3.95 13.30
CA HIS A 22 -0.35 -4.00 14.74
C HIS A 22 -0.26 -5.46 15.19
N ASP A 23 0.73 -5.78 16.01
CA ASP A 23 0.84 -7.05 16.72
C ASP A 23 0.14 -6.92 18.09
N PRO A 24 -0.96 -7.64 18.32
CA PRO A 24 -1.71 -7.54 19.58
C PRO A 24 -0.98 -8.17 20.77
N ILE A 25 0.00 -9.05 20.55
CA ILE A 25 0.77 -9.69 21.62
C ILE A 25 1.87 -8.74 22.09
N LYS A 26 2.63 -8.15 21.16
CA LYS A 26 3.69 -7.17 21.48
C LYS A 26 3.14 -5.78 21.79
N ASP A 27 1.89 -5.53 21.43
CA ASP A 27 1.22 -4.24 21.42
C ASP A 27 2.06 -3.15 20.73
N TYR A 28 2.55 -3.49 19.52
CA TYR A 28 3.46 -2.63 18.76
C TYR A 28 3.29 -2.82 17.25
N PHE A 29 4.02 -2.05 16.45
CA PHE A 29 4.05 -2.22 15.00
C PHE A 29 4.54 -3.61 14.60
N SER A 30 3.95 -4.14 13.55
CA SER A 30 4.44 -5.34 12.88
C SER A 30 4.26 -5.20 11.37
N PRO A 31 5.14 -5.79 10.56
CA PRO A 31 4.84 -5.98 9.16
C PRO A 31 3.98 -7.24 9.03
N ALA A 32 2.94 -7.16 8.22
CA ALA A 32 2.12 -8.32 7.86
C ALA A 32 2.17 -8.52 6.34
N PRO A 33 2.13 -9.76 5.83
CA PRO A 33 1.93 -9.96 4.40
C PRO A 33 0.61 -9.29 3.98
N PHE A 34 0.56 -8.73 2.78
CA PHE A 34 -0.72 -8.29 2.21
C PHE A 34 -1.63 -9.51 2.05
N GLN A 35 -2.84 -9.45 2.62
CA GLN A 35 -3.84 -10.51 2.55
C GLN A 35 -5.09 -10.00 1.85
N PRO A 36 -5.42 -10.53 0.65
CA PRO A 36 -6.62 -10.12 -0.07
C PRO A 36 -7.89 -10.22 0.78
N GLY A 37 -8.72 -9.18 0.76
CA GLY A 37 -9.98 -9.12 1.51
C GLY A 37 -9.86 -8.88 3.02
N ILE A 38 -8.65 -8.67 3.55
CA ILE A 38 -8.42 -8.44 4.97
C ILE A 38 -7.74 -7.07 5.16
N TYR A 39 -8.38 -6.18 5.92
CA TYR A 39 -7.76 -4.92 6.30
C TYR A 39 -6.62 -5.13 7.32
N PRO A 40 -5.47 -4.45 7.16
CA PRO A 40 -4.39 -4.48 8.14
C PRO A 40 -4.85 -4.11 9.54
N GLY A 41 -4.16 -4.63 10.57
CA GLY A 41 -4.48 -4.38 11.97
C GLY A 41 -4.21 -2.94 12.44
N LEU A 42 -3.61 -2.12 11.58
CA LEU A 42 -3.29 -0.73 11.85
C LEU A 42 -3.72 0.13 10.66
N SER A 43 -4.23 1.32 10.93
CA SER A 43 -4.52 2.33 9.92
C SER A 43 -4.16 3.73 10.44
N ALA A 44 -4.12 4.70 9.54
CA ALA A 44 -3.86 6.10 9.84
C ALA A 44 -5.08 6.95 9.47
N LEU A 45 -5.50 7.83 10.38
CA LEU A 45 -6.38 8.94 10.05
C LEU A 45 -5.54 10.19 9.80
N VAL A 46 -5.78 10.82 8.65
CA VAL A 46 -5.10 12.05 8.23
C VAL A 46 -6.09 13.05 7.65
N PRO A 47 -5.79 14.37 7.66
CA PRO A 47 -6.65 15.37 7.04
C PRO A 47 -6.80 15.16 5.52
N SER A 48 -7.98 15.49 5.00
CA SER A 48 -8.32 15.53 3.58
C SER A 48 -8.66 16.98 3.17
N PRO A 49 -8.09 17.50 2.07
CA PRO A 49 -7.09 16.86 1.20
C PRO A 49 -5.76 16.66 1.93
N LEU A 50 -5.06 15.57 1.61
CA LEU A 50 -3.76 15.26 2.21
C LEU A 50 -2.73 16.34 1.84
N LYS A 51 -2.14 16.95 2.86
CA LYS A 51 -1.01 17.90 2.73
C LYS A 51 0.13 17.42 3.61
N LEU A 52 1.34 17.40 3.07
CA LEU A 52 2.55 16.96 3.78
C LEU A 52 3.44 18.18 4.10
N PRO A 53 4.14 18.18 5.26
CA PRO A 53 4.04 17.20 6.33
C PRO A 53 2.71 17.29 7.09
N CYS A 54 2.28 16.19 7.71
CA CYS A 54 1.12 16.19 8.60
C CYS A 54 1.24 15.19 9.75
N ASP A 55 0.53 15.47 10.84
CA ASP A 55 0.39 14.53 11.95
C ASP A 55 -0.48 13.33 11.56
N VAL A 56 -0.06 12.15 12.00
CA VAL A 56 -0.79 10.90 11.77
C VAL A 56 -1.42 10.41 13.06
N THR A 57 -2.74 10.24 13.05
CA THR A 57 -3.43 9.55 14.14
C THR A 57 -3.53 8.06 13.80
N LEU A 58 -2.76 7.23 14.50
CA LEU A 58 -2.76 5.79 14.29
C LEU A 58 -3.92 5.13 15.05
N GLU A 59 -4.69 4.31 14.34
CA GLU A 59 -5.78 3.52 14.90
C GLU A 59 -5.49 2.03 14.79
N LYS A 60 -5.47 1.37 15.95
CA LYS A 60 -5.40 -0.09 16.05
C LYS A 60 -6.78 -0.68 15.80
N ARG A 61 -6.84 -1.78 15.06
CA ARG A 61 -8.07 -2.54 14.88
C ARG A 61 -8.55 -3.21 16.17
N VAL A 62 -7.61 -3.59 17.04
CA VAL A 62 -7.90 -4.16 18.36
C VAL A 62 -7.47 -3.16 19.42
N SER A 63 -8.38 -2.84 20.34
CA SER A 63 -8.09 -1.94 21.45
C SER A 63 -7.08 -2.59 22.40
N MET A 64 -5.88 -2.02 22.47
CA MET A 64 -4.80 -2.46 23.35
C MET A 64 -4.20 -1.24 24.06
N PRO A 65 -3.78 -1.37 25.33
CA PRO A 65 -3.59 -0.26 26.25
C PRO A 65 -2.39 0.64 25.92
N ARG A 66 -1.36 0.16 25.19
CA ARG A 66 -0.15 0.95 24.95
C ARG A 66 -0.39 2.00 23.87
N LEU A 67 -0.10 3.27 24.14
CA LEU A 67 -0.12 4.27 23.07
C LEU A 67 0.98 3.99 22.04
N LEU A 68 0.64 4.11 20.77
CA LEU A 68 1.62 4.12 19.68
C LEU A 68 2.39 5.46 19.73
N PRO A 69 3.64 5.52 19.26
CA PRO A 69 4.39 6.77 19.22
C PRO A 69 3.68 7.79 18.33
N GLU A 70 3.81 9.06 18.68
CA GLU A 70 3.35 10.16 17.83
C GLU A 70 4.24 10.27 16.59
N LEU A 71 3.62 10.16 15.42
CA LEU A 71 4.31 10.18 14.13
C LEU A 71 3.86 11.37 13.29
N GLU A 72 4.81 11.96 12.59
CA GLU A 72 4.58 12.91 11.50
C GLU A 72 4.88 12.21 10.18
N MET A 73 3.97 12.32 9.21
CA MET A 73 4.18 11.83 7.86
C MET A 73 4.85 12.92 7.03
N ARG A 74 5.93 12.54 6.34
CA ARG A 74 6.68 13.43 5.43
C ARG A 74 6.80 12.81 4.06
N GLU A 75 6.90 13.65 3.03
CA GLU A 75 7.23 13.20 1.68
C GLU A 75 8.72 12.87 1.57
N THR A 76 9.04 11.84 0.79
CA THR A 76 10.40 11.43 0.46
C THR A 76 10.81 11.96 -0.92
N PRO A 77 12.10 12.08 -1.25
CA PRO A 77 12.54 12.53 -2.57
C PRO A 77 12.02 11.68 -3.75
N GLN A 78 11.72 10.41 -3.48
CA GLN A 78 11.15 9.47 -4.45
C GLN A 78 9.61 9.56 -4.53
N GLY A 79 9.00 10.48 -3.79
CA GLY A 79 7.56 10.74 -3.67
C GLY A 79 6.76 9.63 -3.00
N PHE A 80 7.42 8.75 -2.25
CA PHE A 80 6.78 7.94 -1.21
C PHE A 80 6.63 8.77 0.06
N VAL A 81 6.13 8.18 1.14
CA VAL A 81 6.14 8.82 2.45
C VAL A 81 7.04 8.08 3.44
N CYS A 82 7.49 8.80 4.46
CA CYS A 82 8.09 8.20 5.65
C CYS A 82 7.34 8.69 6.89
N LEU A 83 7.42 7.91 7.98
CA LEU A 83 6.83 8.28 9.27
C LEU A 83 7.96 8.61 10.24
N VAL A 84 7.94 9.82 10.80
CA VAL A 84 8.97 10.35 11.70
C VAL A 84 8.43 10.37 13.13
N ASN A 85 9.10 9.70 14.05
CA ASN A 85 8.82 9.78 15.48
C ASN A 85 9.13 11.19 15.98
N LYS A 86 8.10 11.93 16.40
CA LYS A 86 8.22 13.34 16.79
C LYS A 86 9.10 13.55 18.03
N LYS A 87 9.14 12.58 18.94
CA LYS A 87 9.92 12.66 20.18
C LYS A 87 11.42 12.54 19.93
N HIS A 88 11.81 11.68 18.99
CA HIS A 88 13.22 11.32 18.77
C HIS A 88 13.78 11.77 17.42
N ASN A 89 12.95 12.34 16.55
CA ASN A 89 13.28 12.71 15.18
C ASN A 89 13.98 11.57 14.41
N THR A 90 13.44 10.36 14.55
CA THR A 90 13.90 9.13 13.89
C THR A 90 12.78 8.56 13.03
N TYR A 91 13.15 7.82 11.99
CA TYR A 91 12.22 7.23 11.04
C TYR A 91 11.69 5.88 11.53
N LEU A 92 10.44 5.58 11.17
CA LEU A 92 9.92 4.23 11.13
C LEU A 92 10.65 3.45 10.05
N ILE A 93 11.15 2.26 10.41
CA ILE A 93 11.90 1.36 9.52
C ILE A 93 11.23 -0.01 9.53
N SER A 94 11.02 -0.58 8.34
CA SER A 94 10.60 -1.97 8.16
C SER A 94 11.80 -2.81 7.69
N ALA A 95 12.62 -3.25 8.63
CA ALA A 95 13.88 -3.93 8.32
C ALA A 95 13.69 -5.38 7.83
N PRO A 96 14.60 -5.91 7.00
CA PRO A 96 14.63 -7.32 6.63
C PRO A 96 15.13 -8.21 7.78
N VAL A 97 14.95 -9.51 7.61
CA VAL A 97 15.53 -10.57 8.44
C VAL A 97 17.07 -10.48 8.32
N PRO A 98 17.88 -10.57 9.41
CA PRO A 98 17.66 -11.31 10.66
C PRO A 98 17.02 -10.53 11.82
N ALA A 99 16.63 -9.27 11.65
CA ALA A 99 15.97 -8.47 12.70
C ALA A 99 14.50 -8.87 12.94
N GLN A 100 14.18 -10.17 12.83
CA GLN A 100 12.82 -10.75 12.96
C GLN A 100 11.75 -10.12 12.06
N GLY A 101 12.12 -9.43 10.97
CA GLY A 101 11.15 -8.64 10.21
C GLY A 101 10.42 -7.66 11.12
N SER A 102 11.14 -6.90 11.93
CA SER A 102 10.56 -5.97 12.89
C SER A 102 10.30 -4.62 12.25
N VAL A 103 9.21 -3.97 12.67
CA VAL A 103 9.00 -2.54 12.43
C VAL A 103 9.43 -1.78 13.68
N LEU A 104 10.39 -0.87 13.51
CA LEU A 104 10.96 -0.05 14.59
C LEU A 104 10.82 1.43 14.25
N THR A 105 11.05 2.31 15.22
CA THR A 105 10.96 3.78 15.05
C THR A 105 12.23 4.47 15.53
N ASN A 106 13.38 3.94 15.15
CA ASN A 106 14.70 4.37 15.65
C ASN A 106 15.73 4.52 14.53
N SER A 107 15.33 4.44 13.26
CA SER A 107 16.28 4.64 12.16
C SER A 107 16.64 6.12 12.06
N THR A 108 17.93 6.41 11.89
CA THR A 108 18.43 7.79 11.74
C THR A 108 18.60 8.18 10.28
N ASN A 109 18.41 7.25 9.35
CA ASN A 109 18.66 7.44 7.92
C ASN A 109 17.37 7.20 7.14
N LEU A 110 17.15 7.99 6.09
CA LEU A 110 16.08 7.75 5.12
C LEU A 110 16.62 6.89 3.98
N GLY A 111 16.38 5.58 4.05
CA GLY A 111 16.69 4.62 3.00
C GLY A 111 15.43 4.04 2.36
N GLU A 112 15.56 2.90 1.69
CA GLU A 112 14.44 2.18 1.06
C GLU A 112 13.46 1.63 2.10
N TRP A 113 13.93 1.19 3.26
CA TRP A 113 13.11 0.51 4.26
C TRP A 113 12.30 1.44 5.17
N GLU A 114 12.63 2.73 5.15
CA GLU A 114 11.89 3.81 5.81
C GLU A 114 10.81 4.43 4.90
N GLN A 115 10.78 4.01 3.63
CA GLN A 115 9.77 4.44 2.67
C GLN A 115 8.53 3.56 2.76
N LEU A 116 7.38 4.20 2.62
CA LEU A 116 6.06 3.60 2.63
C LEU A 116 5.25 4.10 1.44
N LEU A 117 4.55 3.19 0.78
CA LEU A 117 3.49 3.51 -0.17
C LEU A 117 2.18 3.70 0.60
N ILE A 118 1.54 4.86 0.42
CA ILE A 118 0.17 5.09 0.89
C ILE A 118 -0.77 4.23 0.06
N ILE A 119 -1.64 3.48 0.73
CA ILE A 119 -2.70 2.71 0.07
C ILE A 119 -4.06 3.08 0.68
N GLN A 120 -5.06 3.21 -0.18
CA GLN A 120 -6.46 3.46 0.18
C GLN A 120 -7.28 2.17 0.05
N GLU A 121 -8.54 2.23 0.44
CA GLU A 121 -9.47 1.09 0.35
C GLU A 121 -9.59 0.55 -1.08
N ASP A 122 -9.80 1.43 -2.06
CA ASP A 122 -9.89 1.06 -3.47
C ASP A 122 -8.61 0.40 -3.96
N PHE A 123 -7.44 0.91 -3.54
CA PHE A 123 -6.16 0.31 -3.90
C PHE A 123 -6.06 -1.13 -3.37
N MET A 124 -6.44 -1.35 -2.11
CA MET A 124 -6.42 -2.70 -1.52
C MET A 124 -7.40 -3.64 -2.22
N ARG A 125 -8.59 -3.18 -2.62
CA ARG A 125 -9.57 -3.96 -3.39
C ARG A 125 -9.04 -4.31 -4.78
N GLY A 126 -8.41 -3.34 -5.45
CA GLY A 126 -7.78 -3.54 -6.76
C GLY A 126 -6.64 -4.52 -6.68
N LEU A 127 -5.72 -4.33 -5.74
CA LEU A 127 -4.60 -5.23 -5.53
C LEU A 127 -5.06 -6.65 -5.18
N SER A 128 -6.08 -6.79 -4.33
CA SER A 128 -6.72 -8.08 -4.03
C SER A 128 -7.21 -8.78 -5.31
N THR A 129 -7.79 -8.02 -6.24
CA THR A 129 -8.29 -8.55 -7.51
C THR A 129 -7.16 -9.01 -8.43
N LEU A 130 -6.02 -8.33 -8.42
CA LEU A 130 -4.82 -8.72 -9.18
C LEU A 130 -4.16 -9.99 -8.60
N MET A 131 -4.23 -10.18 -7.28
CA MET A 131 -3.51 -11.25 -6.59
C MET A 131 -4.32 -12.55 -6.41
N VAL A 132 -5.66 -12.50 -6.45
CA VAL A 132 -6.51 -13.66 -6.20
C VAL A 132 -6.89 -14.32 -7.54
N PRO A 133 -6.58 -15.62 -7.73
CA PRO A 133 -7.05 -16.36 -8.89
C PRO A 133 -8.57 -16.27 -9.02
N ASN A 134 -9.05 -16.03 -10.25
CA ASN A 134 -10.48 -15.96 -10.58
C ASN A 134 -11.28 -14.82 -9.92
N ALA A 135 -10.64 -13.87 -9.23
CA ALA A 135 -11.31 -12.66 -8.73
C ALA A 135 -11.71 -11.68 -9.86
N ALA A 136 -11.03 -11.80 -11.00
CA ALA A 136 -11.41 -11.25 -12.30
C ALA A 136 -10.69 -12.03 -13.40
N THR A 137 -11.24 -12.00 -14.61
CA THR A 137 -10.49 -12.38 -15.81
C THR A 137 -9.68 -11.16 -16.24
N LEU A 138 -8.35 -11.31 -16.30
CA LEU A 138 -7.40 -10.26 -16.68
C LEU A 138 -6.68 -10.69 -17.96
N ILE A 139 -6.88 -9.97 -19.06
CA ILE A 139 -6.27 -10.27 -20.36
C ILE A 139 -5.39 -9.09 -20.77
N ASP A 140 -4.12 -9.36 -21.09
CA ASP A 140 -3.25 -8.40 -21.80
C ASP A 140 -3.75 -8.27 -23.24
N THR A 141 -4.19 -7.08 -23.64
CA THR A 141 -4.79 -6.87 -24.97
C THR A 141 -3.78 -6.88 -26.11
N GLN A 142 -2.48 -6.76 -25.82
CA GLN A 142 -1.43 -6.74 -26.85
C GLN A 142 -1.13 -8.13 -27.41
N ASN A 143 -1.30 -9.18 -26.59
CA ASN A 143 -1.03 -10.57 -26.96
C ASN A 143 -2.21 -11.52 -26.71
N ASP A 144 -3.34 -10.99 -26.22
CA ASP A 144 -4.57 -11.71 -25.85
C ASP A 144 -4.32 -12.86 -24.85
N GLN A 145 -3.31 -12.73 -24.00
CA GLN A 145 -2.99 -13.72 -22.97
C GLN A 145 -3.57 -13.35 -21.60
N ALA A 146 -4.01 -14.37 -20.87
CA ALA A 146 -4.41 -14.21 -19.48
C ALA A 146 -3.19 -13.89 -18.60
N LEU A 147 -3.35 -12.90 -17.71
CA LEU A 147 -2.36 -12.57 -16.70
C LEU A 147 -2.43 -13.55 -15.54
N SER A 148 -1.27 -14.03 -15.09
CA SER A 148 -1.15 -14.77 -13.84
C SER A 148 -1.46 -13.87 -12.64
N PRO A 149 -1.84 -14.46 -11.49
CA PRO A 149 -1.99 -13.69 -10.26
C PRO A 149 -0.71 -12.92 -9.93
N LEU A 150 -0.89 -11.65 -9.59
CA LEU A 150 0.21 -10.73 -9.30
C LEU A 150 0.93 -11.16 -8.02
N GLN A 151 2.26 -11.20 -8.08
CA GLN A 151 3.13 -11.44 -6.93
C GLN A 151 3.79 -10.13 -6.50
N LEU A 152 3.75 -9.83 -5.20
CA LEU A 152 4.47 -8.68 -4.67
C LEU A 152 5.96 -8.98 -4.57
N ARG A 153 6.77 -8.00 -4.99
CA ARG A 153 8.24 -8.03 -4.95
C ARG A 153 8.75 -6.80 -4.19
N PRO A 154 9.97 -6.87 -3.63
CA PRO A 154 10.64 -5.69 -3.09
C PRO A 154 10.72 -4.55 -4.11
N GLY A 155 10.69 -3.31 -3.62
CA GLY A 155 10.71 -2.11 -4.46
C GLY A 155 9.33 -1.54 -4.82
N PHE A 156 8.29 -1.92 -4.07
CA PHE A 156 6.90 -1.55 -4.39
C PHE A 156 6.51 -1.99 -5.81
N VAL A 157 6.82 -3.24 -6.17
CA VAL A 157 6.56 -3.79 -7.50
C VAL A 157 5.63 -4.99 -7.40
N GLY A 158 4.62 -5.03 -8.28
CA GLY A 158 3.87 -6.24 -8.58
C GLY A 158 4.40 -6.91 -9.84
N GLU A 159 4.43 -8.23 -9.88
CA GLU A 159 4.90 -9.00 -11.02
C GLU A 159 3.84 -10.01 -11.48
N SER A 160 3.53 -10.03 -12.77
CA SER A 160 2.64 -11.01 -13.40
C SER A 160 3.16 -11.37 -14.79
N ASN A 161 3.33 -12.67 -15.09
CA ASN A 161 3.88 -13.14 -16.37
C ASN A 161 5.24 -12.48 -16.74
N GLY A 162 6.08 -12.19 -15.75
CA GLY A 162 7.36 -11.48 -15.94
C GLY A 162 7.23 -9.97 -16.19
N LYS A 163 6.01 -9.43 -16.29
CA LYS A 163 5.74 -7.99 -16.39
C LYS A 163 5.85 -7.38 -15.00
N ARG A 164 6.70 -6.37 -14.86
CA ARG A 164 6.93 -5.65 -13.59
C ARG A 164 6.12 -4.36 -13.59
N LEU A 165 5.21 -4.24 -12.64
CA LEU A 165 4.27 -3.12 -12.49
C LEU A 165 4.61 -2.34 -11.22
N PRO A 166 5.28 -1.16 -11.33
CA PRO A 166 5.54 -0.32 -10.16
C PRO A 166 4.21 0.14 -9.55
N LEU A 167 3.96 -0.24 -8.30
CA LEU A 167 2.66 -0.05 -7.65
C LEU A 167 2.31 1.44 -7.54
N LYS A 168 3.28 2.29 -7.18
CA LYS A 168 3.09 3.73 -7.09
C LYS A 168 2.65 4.36 -8.42
N LYS A 169 3.28 3.96 -9.54
CA LYS A 169 2.95 4.46 -10.88
C LYS A 169 1.56 4.00 -11.32
N ASN A 170 1.14 2.83 -10.83
CA ASN A 170 -0.13 2.20 -11.18
C ASN A 170 -1.22 2.41 -10.13
N THR A 171 -1.04 3.27 -9.12
CA THR A 171 -2.06 3.54 -8.10
C THR A 171 -3.43 3.89 -8.72
N PRO A 172 -3.54 4.79 -9.73
CA PRO A 172 -4.84 5.09 -10.34
C PRO A 172 -5.50 3.87 -10.99
N ALA A 173 -4.74 3.06 -11.71
CA ALA A 173 -5.21 1.85 -12.40
C ALA A 173 -5.65 0.76 -11.40
N ILE A 174 -4.88 0.57 -10.33
CA ILE A 174 -5.21 -0.37 -9.25
C ILE A 174 -6.49 0.08 -8.55
N GLU A 175 -6.62 1.36 -8.22
CA GLU A 175 -7.82 1.88 -7.59
C GLU A 175 -9.05 1.82 -8.51
N GLU A 176 -8.89 2.10 -9.81
CA GLU A 176 -9.95 1.94 -10.80
C GLU A 176 -10.46 0.49 -10.84
N LEU A 177 -9.56 -0.48 -10.86
CA LEU A 177 -9.90 -1.90 -10.75
C LEU A 177 -10.63 -2.21 -9.44
N GLY A 178 -10.22 -1.59 -8.32
CA GLY A 178 -10.86 -1.76 -7.02
C GLY A 178 -12.30 -1.23 -6.96
N ARG A 179 -12.60 -0.19 -7.75
CA ARG A 179 -13.94 0.39 -7.90
C ARG A 179 -14.82 -0.33 -8.90
N LEU A 180 -14.24 -1.18 -9.76
CA LEU A 180 -14.99 -1.89 -10.81
C LEU A 180 -16.04 -2.85 -10.18
N PRO A 181 -17.35 -2.62 -10.42
CA PRO A 181 -18.39 -3.45 -9.83
C PRO A 181 -18.38 -4.89 -10.35
N ALA A 182 -19.03 -5.79 -9.61
CA ALA A 182 -19.27 -7.16 -10.06
C ALA A 182 -19.99 -7.19 -11.42
N GLY A 183 -19.68 -8.20 -12.24
CA GLY A 183 -20.23 -8.38 -13.59
C GLY A 183 -19.78 -7.37 -14.65
N HIS A 184 -19.03 -6.32 -14.29
CA HIS A 184 -18.61 -5.29 -15.23
C HIS A 184 -17.30 -5.64 -15.93
N LYS A 185 -17.11 -5.01 -17.10
CA LYS A 185 -15.89 -5.08 -17.90
C LYS A 185 -15.29 -3.70 -18.07
N ALA A 186 -13.97 -3.63 -18.12
CA ALA A 186 -13.24 -2.40 -18.39
C ALA A 186 -11.91 -2.72 -19.09
N GLU A 187 -11.34 -1.73 -19.76
CA GLU A 187 -9.94 -1.74 -20.18
C GLU A 187 -9.18 -0.75 -19.32
N ILE A 188 -8.24 -1.24 -18.53
CA ILE A 188 -7.49 -0.44 -17.55
C ILE A 188 -6.05 -0.35 -18.00
N THR A 189 -5.51 0.86 -18.00
CA THR A 189 -4.17 1.16 -18.47
C THR A 189 -3.16 1.06 -17.32
N PHE A 190 -2.21 0.13 -17.45
CA PHE A 190 -1.08 -0.04 -16.55
C PHE A 190 0.22 0.38 -17.23
N HIS A 191 1.26 0.60 -16.43
CA HIS A 191 2.59 0.95 -16.88
C HIS A 191 3.60 -0.05 -16.34
N GLU A 192 4.32 -0.69 -17.25
CA GLU A 192 5.42 -1.58 -16.92
C GLU A 192 6.70 -0.79 -16.62
N ASP A 193 7.57 -1.35 -15.77
CA ASP A 193 8.86 -0.79 -15.45
C ASP A 193 9.80 -0.82 -16.67
N GLY A 194 10.50 0.29 -16.92
CA GLY A 194 11.39 0.43 -18.08
C GLY A 194 10.72 0.36 -19.47
N LYS A 195 9.38 0.41 -19.56
CA LYS A 195 8.64 0.44 -20.82
C LYS A 195 7.96 1.80 -21.02
N GLU A 196 8.07 2.34 -22.23
CA GLU A 196 7.38 3.59 -22.62
C GLU A 196 5.91 3.34 -22.97
N GLN A 197 5.62 2.25 -23.68
CA GLN A 197 4.27 1.92 -24.07
C GLN A 197 3.48 1.38 -22.86
N PRO A 198 2.24 1.84 -22.66
CA PRO A 198 1.39 1.30 -21.63
C PRO A 198 0.94 -0.13 -21.93
N LEU A 199 0.67 -0.88 -20.87
CA LEU A 199 0.03 -2.18 -20.90
C LEU A 199 -1.47 -1.97 -20.71
N ILE A 200 -2.30 -2.35 -21.68
CA ILE A 200 -3.76 -2.28 -21.54
C ILE A 200 -4.25 -3.65 -21.10
N ILE A 201 -4.93 -3.70 -19.96
CA ILE A 201 -5.48 -4.93 -19.39
C ILE A 201 -7.00 -4.87 -19.52
N ARG A 202 -7.57 -5.81 -20.29
CA ARG A 202 -9.01 -6.05 -20.31
C ARG A 202 -9.40 -6.85 -19.08
N VAL A 203 -10.31 -6.29 -18.29
CA VAL A 203 -10.79 -6.84 -17.02
C VAL A 203 -12.25 -7.26 -17.17
N GLN A 204 -12.60 -8.41 -16.63
CA GLN A 204 -13.99 -8.84 -16.43
C GLN A 204 -14.19 -9.38 -15.02
N ARG A 205 -15.07 -8.73 -14.24
CA ARG A 205 -15.42 -9.18 -12.89
C ARG A 205 -16.45 -10.31 -12.94
N PRO A 206 -16.37 -11.32 -12.06
CA PRO A 206 -17.46 -12.28 -11.90
C PRO A 206 -18.75 -11.55 -11.49
N GLY A 207 -19.88 -12.04 -11.97
CA GLY A 207 -21.23 -11.53 -11.64
C GLY A 207 -21.79 -12.14 -10.37
#